data_AF-A0A8E7AZH1-F1
#
_entry.id   AF-A0A8E7AZH1-F1
#
_cell.length_a   1.000
_cell.length_b   1.000
_cell.length_c   1.000
_cell.angle_alpha   90.00
_cell.angle_beta   90.00
_cell.angle_gamma   90.00
#
_symmetry.space_group_name_H-M   'P 1'
#
loop_
_entity.id
_entity.type
_entity.pdbx_description
1 polymer ?
#
loop_
_entity_poly.entity_id
_entity_poly.type
_entity_poly.pdbx_seq_one_letter_code
_entity_poly.pdbx_strand_id
1 'polypeptide(L)'
;MDDEIFLTHILEETRFFLPRIVLILCVVLCMVAPIHAERVFFSDGTLYDASLSKDDILERFEEYTGEGPVIVFHDLICQSCQDAMDYFREFEQVYPEIPIEYYDLHGNTTNKLLFEKYMKDYHQENLLAPTAFVGPAGIEGNESIRLVFEPFTLLYVDNQ
;
A
#
# COMPACT_ATOMS: atom_id res chain seq x y z
N MET A 1 7.17 -59.51 -25.07
CA MET A 1 8.32 -59.06 -24.26
C MET A 1 8.55 -57.56 -24.43
N ASP A 2 7.60 -56.85 -25.06
CA ASP A 2 7.76 -55.45 -25.48
C ASP A 2 6.97 -54.47 -24.59
N ASP A 3 5.94 -54.95 -23.90
CA ASP A 3 5.08 -54.11 -23.05
C ASP A 3 5.75 -53.68 -21.73
N GLU A 4 6.56 -54.54 -21.11
CA GLU A 4 7.31 -54.18 -19.88
C GLU A 4 8.38 -53.13 -20.14
N ILE A 5 9.08 -53.21 -21.28
CA ILE A 5 10.13 -52.26 -21.67
C ILE A 5 9.51 -50.89 -21.97
N PHE A 6 8.37 -50.86 -22.65
CA PHE A 6 7.64 -49.63 -22.97
C PHE A 6 7.12 -48.92 -21.71
N LEU A 7 6.58 -49.67 -20.75
CA LEU A 7 6.13 -49.13 -19.45
C LEU A 7 7.29 -48.57 -18.62
N THR A 8 8.44 -49.25 -18.58
CA THR A 8 9.61 -48.74 -17.86
C THR A 8 10.16 -47.45 -18.45
N HIS A 9 10.14 -47.30 -19.78
CA HIS A 9 10.65 -46.10 -20.43
C HIS A 9 9.74 -44.87 -20.20
N ILE A 10 8.41 -45.07 -20.24
CA ILE A 10 7.42 -44.03 -19.92
C ILE A 10 7.51 -43.61 -18.43
N LEU A 11 7.71 -44.57 -17.53
CA LEU A 11 7.88 -44.31 -16.10
C LEU A 11 9.16 -43.55 -15.77
N GLU A 12 10.23 -43.73 -16.56
CA GLU A 12 11.51 -43.06 -16.37
C GLU A 12 11.48 -41.63 -16.90
N GLU A 13 10.89 -41.38 -18.08
CA GLU A 13 10.70 -40.02 -18.60
C GLU A 13 9.80 -39.18 -17.67
N THR A 14 8.65 -39.71 -17.25
CA THR A 14 7.73 -39.00 -16.34
C THR A 14 8.36 -38.65 -14.99
N ARG A 15 9.32 -39.45 -14.50
CA ARG A 15 10.07 -39.21 -13.25
C ARG A 15 10.96 -37.96 -13.30
N PHE A 16 11.47 -37.60 -14.48
CA PHE A 16 12.29 -36.39 -14.67
C PHE A 16 11.48 -35.16 -15.05
N PHE A 17 10.34 -35.33 -15.73
CA PHE A 17 9.47 -34.23 -16.15
C PHE A 17 8.63 -33.65 -15.00
N LEU A 18 8.10 -34.50 -14.11
CA LEU A 18 7.28 -34.03 -12.98
C LEU A 18 7.98 -33.02 -12.04
N PRO A 19 9.22 -33.26 -11.54
CA PRO A 19 9.87 -32.34 -10.62
C PRO A 19 10.22 -31.00 -11.28
N ARG A 20 10.50 -30.99 -12.59
CA ARG A 20 10.75 -29.76 -13.36
C ARG A 20 9.48 -28.93 -13.52
N ILE A 21 8.35 -29.57 -13.80
CA ILE A 21 7.05 -28.88 -13.88
C ILE A 21 6.67 -28.30 -12.51
N VAL A 22 6.85 -29.06 -11.42
CA VAL A 22 6.59 -28.59 -10.05
C VAL A 22 7.49 -27.41 -9.70
N LEU A 23 8.79 -27.46 -10.03
CA LEU A 23 9.71 -26.35 -9.79
C LEU A 23 9.29 -25.09 -10.57
N ILE A 24 8.94 -25.22 -11.85
CA ILE A 24 8.46 -24.09 -12.67
C ILE A 24 7.17 -23.53 -12.08
N LEU A 25 6.23 -24.38 -11.65
CA LEU A 25 4.98 -23.95 -11.02
C LEU A 25 5.24 -23.21 -9.69
N CYS A 26 6.17 -23.69 -8.87
CA CYS A 26 6.59 -23.01 -7.65
C CYS A 26 7.24 -21.64 -7.94
N VAL A 27 8.08 -21.54 -8.96
CA VAL A 27 8.69 -20.26 -9.38
C VAL A 27 7.64 -19.29 -9.88
N VAL A 28 6.66 -19.75 -10.67
CA VAL A 28 5.53 -18.92 -11.14
C VAL A 28 4.63 -18.49 -9.98
N LEU A 29 4.37 -19.36 -9.00
CA LEU A 29 3.62 -19.05 -7.79
C LEU A 29 4.36 -18.05 -6.88
N CYS A 30 5.69 -18.04 -6.85
CA CYS A 30 6.46 -17.03 -6.12
C CYS A 30 6.46 -15.65 -6.83
N MET A 31 6.22 -15.61 -8.15
CA MET A 31 6.19 -14.38 -8.93
C MET A 31 4.84 -13.64 -8.88
N VAL A 32 3.79 -14.26 -8.34
CA VAL A 32 2.46 -13.64 -8.15
C VAL A 32 2.29 -12.97 -6.80
N ALA A 33 3.38 -12.65 -6.08
CA ALA A 33 3.28 -11.82 -4.90
C ALA A 33 2.64 -10.47 -5.30
N PRO A 34 1.49 -10.10 -4.71
CA PRO A 34 0.89 -8.81 -5.00
C PRO A 34 1.87 -7.72 -4.53
N ILE A 35 2.22 -6.82 -5.45
CA ILE A 35 3.05 -5.66 -5.15
C ILE A 35 2.19 -4.70 -4.33
N HIS A 36 2.17 -4.89 -3.02
CA HIS A 36 1.61 -3.92 -2.09
C HIS A 36 2.74 -2.97 -1.70
N ALA A 37 2.63 -1.71 -2.13
CA ALA A 37 3.51 -0.65 -1.69
C ALA A 37 2.99 -0.15 -0.34
N GLU A 38 3.84 -0.22 0.69
CA GLU A 38 3.55 0.19 2.06
C GLU A 38 4.70 1.10 2.50
N ARG A 39 4.39 2.36 2.79
CA ARG A 39 5.40 3.33 3.27
C ARG A 39 4.75 4.49 4.00
N VAL A 40 5.55 5.08 4.89
CA VAL A 40 5.30 6.40 5.48
C VAL A 40 6.40 7.33 5.01
N PHE A 41 6.02 8.55 4.64
CA PHE A 41 6.94 9.55 4.12
C PHE A 41 6.52 10.96 4.55
N PHE A 42 7.43 11.92 4.47
CA PHE A 42 7.20 13.29 4.92
C PHE A 42 7.43 14.29 3.80
N SER A 43 6.97 15.52 4.01
CA SER A 43 7.05 16.61 3.03
C SER A 43 8.47 16.98 2.61
N ASP A 44 9.49 16.61 3.38
CA ASP A 44 10.91 16.79 3.02
C ASP A 44 11.48 15.64 2.17
N GLY A 45 10.68 14.61 1.89
CA GLY A 45 11.06 13.42 1.13
C GLY A 45 11.63 12.29 1.97
N THR A 46 11.74 12.44 3.29
CA THR A 46 12.20 11.37 4.18
C THR A 46 11.24 10.19 4.10
N LEU A 47 11.80 9.00 3.87
CA LEU A 47 11.07 7.74 3.84
C LEU A 47 11.33 6.96 5.12
N TYR A 48 10.28 6.41 5.71
CA TYR A 48 10.40 5.49 6.83
C TYR A 48 10.12 4.06 6.37
N ASP A 49 11.04 3.19 6.75
CA ASP A 49 10.95 1.77 6.43
C ASP A 49 10.11 1.01 7.48
N ALA A 50 9.67 -0.18 7.10
CA ALA A 50 8.90 -1.07 7.96
C ALA A 50 9.71 -1.68 9.12
N SER A 51 10.99 -1.33 9.29
CA SER A 51 11.82 -1.77 10.41
C SER A 51 11.73 -0.82 11.61
N LEU A 52 11.19 0.39 11.42
CA LEU A 52 10.92 1.33 12.49
C LEU A 52 9.65 0.97 13.24
N SER A 53 9.68 1.15 14.56
CA SER A 53 8.49 0.95 15.38
C SER A 53 7.47 2.07 15.14
N LYS A 54 6.20 1.79 15.44
CA LYS A 54 5.14 2.80 15.40
C LYS A 54 5.49 4.02 16.26
N ASP A 55 6.08 3.79 17.43
CA ASP A 55 6.44 4.86 18.36
C ASP A 55 7.55 5.75 17.77
N ASP A 56 8.55 5.18 17.09
CA ASP A 56 9.60 5.95 16.41
C ASP A 56 9.04 6.82 15.27
N ILE A 57 8.02 6.32 14.56
CA ILE A 57 7.35 7.05 13.48
C ILE A 57 6.53 8.21 14.04
N LEU A 58 5.88 8.01 15.19
CA LEU A 58 5.07 9.03 15.87
C LEU A 58 5.92 10.14 16.47
N GLU A 59 7.00 9.80 17.18
CA GLU A 59 7.93 10.79 17.74
C GLU A 59 8.45 11.73 16.65
N ARG A 60 8.73 11.18 15.47
CA ARG A 60 9.16 11.99 14.33
C ARG A 60 8.06 12.82 13.70
N PHE A 61 6.82 12.33 13.65
CA PHE A 61 5.71 13.14 13.16
C PHE A 61 5.58 14.45 13.95
N GLU A 62 5.79 14.42 15.26
CA GLU A 62 5.79 15.61 16.12
C GLU A 62 6.91 16.63 15.78
N GLU A 63 8.03 16.17 15.21
CA GLU A 63 9.11 17.06 14.75
C GLU A 63 8.73 17.85 13.48
N TYR A 64 7.77 17.34 12.70
CA TYR A 64 7.30 18.00 11.48
C TYR A 64 6.13 18.94 11.81
N THR A 65 6.33 20.22 11.52
CA THR A 65 5.28 21.24 11.58
C THR A 65 4.86 21.60 10.17
N GLY A 66 3.56 21.54 9.87
CA GLY A 66 3.05 21.85 8.54
C GLY A 66 1.55 22.10 8.55
N GLU A 67 1.07 22.92 7.64
CA GLU A 67 -0.37 23.14 7.42
C GLU A 67 -0.81 22.35 6.18
N GLY A 68 -1.97 21.70 6.23
CA GLY A 68 -2.50 20.91 5.13
C GLY A 68 -3.79 20.16 5.51
N PRO A 69 -4.67 19.88 4.54
CA PRO A 69 -5.87 19.10 4.80
C PRO A 69 -5.52 17.61 5.07
N VAL A 70 -6.44 16.92 5.75
CA VAL A 70 -6.43 15.45 5.83
C VAL A 70 -7.13 14.94 4.57
N ILE A 71 -6.37 14.30 3.67
CA ILE A 71 -6.89 13.87 2.37
C ILE A 71 -6.53 12.43 2.05
N VAL A 72 -7.36 11.79 1.24
CA VAL A 72 -7.20 10.41 0.80
C VAL A 72 -7.40 10.31 -0.70
N PHE A 73 -6.41 9.77 -1.40
CA PHE A 73 -6.53 9.35 -2.78
C PHE A 73 -6.80 7.86 -2.84
N HIS A 74 -7.85 7.48 -3.56
CA HIS A 74 -8.27 6.08 -3.72
C HIS A 74 -8.67 5.80 -5.18
N ASP A 75 -8.78 4.53 -5.57
CA ASP A 75 -9.32 4.14 -6.88
C ASP A 75 -10.44 3.11 -6.67
N LEU A 76 -11.59 3.30 -7.33
CA LEU A 76 -12.75 2.41 -7.20
C LEU A 76 -12.48 0.95 -7.58
N ILE A 77 -11.55 0.69 -8.51
CA ILE A 77 -11.24 -0.69 -8.95
C ILE A 77 -10.09 -1.34 -8.18
N CYS A 78 -9.57 -0.65 -7.16
CA CYS A 78 -8.45 -1.12 -6.35
C CYS A 78 -8.95 -1.83 -5.09
N GLN A 79 -8.63 -3.13 -4.95
CA GLN A 79 -9.06 -3.94 -3.81
C GLN A 79 -8.52 -3.41 -2.48
N SER A 80 -7.22 -3.09 -2.42
CA SER A 80 -6.59 -2.49 -1.22
C SER A 80 -7.26 -1.16 -0.82
N CYS A 81 -7.79 -0.43 -1.79
CA CYS A 81 -8.49 0.82 -1.56
C CYS A 81 -9.85 0.58 -0.88
N GLN A 82 -10.56 -0.51 -1.19
CA GLN A 82 -11.80 -0.84 -0.50
C GLN A 82 -11.55 -1.07 1.00
N ASP A 83 -10.50 -1.82 1.33
CA ASP A 83 -10.15 -2.14 2.72
C ASP A 83 -9.73 -0.87 3.51
N ALA A 84 -9.06 0.08 2.85
CA ALA A 84 -8.71 1.37 3.43
C ALA A 84 -9.94 2.28 3.58
N MET A 85 -10.84 2.31 2.59
CA MET A 85 -12.08 3.10 2.65
C MET A 85 -13.03 2.61 3.76
N ASP A 86 -13.04 1.31 4.05
CA ASP A 86 -13.78 0.77 5.19
C ASP A 86 -13.21 1.26 6.52
N TYR A 87 -11.88 1.25 6.66
CA TYR A 87 -11.20 1.82 7.82
C TYR A 87 -11.52 3.33 7.99
N PHE A 88 -11.46 4.12 6.93
CA PHE A 88 -11.75 5.55 7.04
C PHE A 88 -13.19 5.83 7.46
N ARG A 89 -14.15 5.02 6.99
CA ARG A 89 -15.55 5.14 7.40
C ARG A 89 -15.75 4.83 8.88
N GLU A 90 -14.99 3.89 9.42
CA GLU A 90 -14.98 3.60 10.87
C GLU A 90 -14.35 4.77 11.64
N PHE A 91 -13.24 5.31 11.16
CA PHE A 91 -12.59 6.48 11.74
C PHE A 91 -13.52 7.70 11.83
N GLU A 92 -14.21 8.06 10.73
CA GLU A 92 -15.16 9.19 10.69
C GLU A 92 -16.36 9.01 11.62
N GLN A 93 -16.75 7.77 11.95
CA GLN A 93 -17.80 7.51 12.94
C GLN A 93 -17.32 7.80 14.36
N VAL A 94 -16.04 7.58 14.65
CA VAL A 94 -15.43 7.83 15.95
C VAL A 94 -15.07 9.31 16.11
N TYR A 95 -14.57 9.95 15.06
CA TYR A 95 -14.08 11.33 15.05
C TYR A 95 -14.80 12.20 13.99
N PRO A 96 -16.13 12.43 14.12
CA PRO A 96 -16.93 13.13 13.11
C PRO A 96 -16.56 14.61 12.90
N GLU A 97 -15.81 15.20 13.81
CA GLU A 97 -15.31 16.57 13.75
C GLU A 97 -14.06 16.73 12.87
N ILE A 98 -13.43 15.63 12.47
CA ILE A 98 -12.21 15.64 11.67
C ILE A 98 -12.58 15.42 10.20
N PRO A 99 -12.58 16.47 9.34
CA PRO A 99 -12.95 16.31 7.95
C PRO A 99 -11.86 15.59 7.17
N ILE A 100 -12.24 14.55 6.42
CA ILE A 100 -11.38 13.88 5.44
C ILE A 100 -11.88 14.23 4.03
N GLU A 101 -10.99 14.70 3.16
CA GLU A 101 -11.32 14.88 1.74
C GLU A 101 -10.92 13.65 0.92
N TYR A 102 -11.84 13.14 0.11
CA TYR A 102 -11.62 11.96 -0.72
C TYR A 102 -11.52 12.31 -2.20
N TYR A 103 -10.51 11.77 -2.86
CA TYR A 103 -10.23 11.97 -4.28
C TYR A 103 -10.14 10.62 -5.01
N ASP A 104 -11.22 10.27 -5.70
CA ASP A 104 -11.25 9.08 -6.57
C ASP A 104 -10.42 9.31 -7.84
N LEU A 105 -9.43 8.44 -8.08
CA LEU A 105 -8.58 8.45 -9.26
C LEU A 105 -9.22 7.75 -10.46
N HIS A 106 -10.28 6.96 -10.27
CA HIS A 106 -10.87 6.17 -11.33
C HIS A 106 -11.49 7.04 -12.42
N GLY A 107 -10.89 7.05 -13.61
CA GLY A 107 -11.38 7.84 -14.76
C GLY A 107 -11.38 9.36 -14.56
N ASN A 108 -10.86 9.88 -13.43
CA ASN A 108 -10.89 11.30 -13.09
C ASN A 108 -9.52 11.97 -13.28
N THR A 109 -9.33 12.62 -14.42
CA THR A 109 -8.07 13.30 -14.76
C THR A 109 -7.70 14.40 -13.77
N THR A 110 -8.66 15.16 -13.25
CA THR A 110 -8.38 16.24 -12.29
C THR A 110 -7.80 15.69 -10.99
N ASN A 111 -8.39 14.61 -10.47
CA ASN A 111 -7.91 13.98 -9.24
C ASN A 111 -6.53 13.32 -9.46
N LYS A 112 -6.28 12.74 -10.64
CA LYS A 112 -4.95 12.22 -11.00
C LYS A 112 -3.88 13.32 -11.04
N LEU A 113 -4.18 14.47 -11.65
CA LEU A 113 -3.27 15.61 -11.68
C LEU A 113 -3.04 16.19 -10.28
N LEU A 114 -4.07 16.20 -9.42
CA LEU A 114 -3.91 16.59 -8.03
C LEU A 114 -3.01 15.59 -7.28
N PHE A 115 -3.21 14.29 -7.49
CA PHE A 115 -2.37 13.27 -6.90
C PHE A 115 -0.92 13.42 -7.33
N GLU A 116 -0.65 13.61 -8.63
CA GLU A 116 0.69 13.89 -9.17
C GLU A 116 1.34 15.13 -8.53
N LYS A 117 0.56 16.18 -8.28
CA LYS A 117 1.05 17.35 -7.57
C LYS A 117 1.49 16.99 -6.15
N TYR A 118 0.66 16.28 -5.39
CA TYR A 118 1.02 15.82 -4.04
C TYR A 118 2.23 14.90 -4.04
N MET A 119 2.34 13.98 -5.01
CA MET A 119 3.55 13.15 -5.17
C MET A 119 4.79 14.01 -5.28
N LYS A 120 4.75 15.05 -6.12
CA LYS A 120 5.87 15.97 -6.32
C LYS A 120 6.17 16.82 -5.09
N ASP A 121 5.13 17.36 -4.43
CA ASP A 121 5.26 18.22 -3.26
C ASP A 121 5.88 17.47 -2.08
N TYR A 122 5.73 16.13 -2.03
CA TYR A 122 6.31 15.24 -1.03
C TYR A 122 7.57 14.49 -1.50
N HIS A 123 8.15 14.91 -2.62
CA HIS A 123 9.37 14.33 -3.20
C HIS A 123 9.27 12.81 -3.47
N GLN A 124 8.08 12.33 -3.85
CA GLN A 124 7.83 10.94 -4.21
C GLN A 124 7.71 10.76 -5.73
N GLU A 125 8.28 9.68 -6.25
CA GLU A 125 8.29 9.41 -7.70
C GLU A 125 7.22 8.41 -8.16
N ASN A 126 6.75 7.52 -7.29
CA ASN A 126 5.91 6.38 -7.67
C ASN A 126 4.86 6.03 -6.60
N LEU A 127 3.92 6.93 -6.28
CA LEU A 127 2.82 6.61 -5.34
C LEU A 127 1.65 5.89 -6.02
N LEU A 128 1.03 5.00 -5.27
CA LEU A 128 -0.12 4.19 -5.63
C LEU A 128 -1.28 4.46 -4.66
N ALA A 129 -2.50 4.28 -5.14
CA ALA A 129 -3.67 4.27 -4.26
C ALA A 129 -3.77 2.92 -3.49
N PRO A 130 -4.22 2.92 -2.22
CA PRO A 130 -4.62 4.09 -1.44
C PRO A 130 -3.41 4.86 -0.91
N THR A 131 -3.47 6.19 -0.92
CA THR A 131 -2.51 7.06 -0.23
C THR A 131 -3.26 8.15 0.52
N ALA A 132 -2.95 8.31 1.79
CA ALA A 132 -3.44 9.40 2.63
C ALA A 132 -2.35 10.44 2.86
N PHE A 133 -2.74 11.71 2.98
CA PHE A 133 -1.88 12.78 3.44
C PHE A 133 -2.51 13.43 4.67
N VAL A 134 -1.70 13.63 5.71
CA VAL A 134 -2.08 14.24 6.99
C VAL A 134 -1.05 15.33 7.29
N GLY A 135 -1.42 16.59 7.04
CA GLY A 135 -0.54 17.73 7.27
C GLY A 135 0.77 17.61 6.48
N PRO A 136 1.94 17.38 7.13
CA PRO A 136 3.23 17.17 6.48
C PRO A 136 3.59 15.70 6.19
N ALA A 137 2.73 14.72 6.51
CA ALA A 137 3.00 13.31 6.30
C ALA A 137 2.14 12.71 5.18
N GLY A 138 2.72 11.76 4.46
CA GLY A 138 2.03 10.89 3.51
C GLY A 138 2.17 9.42 3.90
N ILE A 139 1.10 8.66 3.67
CA ILE A 139 0.95 7.26 4.08
C ILE A 139 0.41 6.49 2.89
N GLU A 140 1.22 5.62 2.30
CA GLU A 140 0.82 4.76 1.19
C GLU A 140 0.54 3.34 1.70
N GLY A 141 -0.55 2.75 1.21
CA GLY A 141 -0.88 1.35 1.46
C GLY A 141 -1.80 1.14 2.66
N ASN A 142 -2.52 0.03 2.63
CA ASN A 142 -3.59 -0.24 3.60
C ASN A 142 -3.02 -0.53 4.99
N GLU A 143 -1.90 -1.26 5.08
CA GLU A 143 -1.31 -1.61 6.38
C GLU A 143 -0.73 -0.36 7.07
N SER A 144 -0.04 0.48 6.31
CA SER A 144 0.52 1.74 6.79
C SER A 144 -0.59 2.70 7.25
N ILE A 145 -1.66 2.84 6.46
CA ILE A 145 -2.85 3.63 6.82
C ILE A 145 -3.41 3.15 8.17
N ARG A 146 -3.66 1.85 8.32
CA ARG A 146 -4.21 1.27 9.56
C ARG A 146 -3.28 1.45 10.76
N LEU A 147 -1.98 1.49 10.53
CA LEU A 147 -1.00 1.61 11.60
C LEU A 147 -0.92 3.04 12.15
N VAL A 148 -0.87 4.05 11.27
CA VAL A 148 -0.47 5.43 11.65
C VAL A 148 -1.46 6.53 11.31
N PHE A 149 -2.49 6.31 10.49
CA PHE A 149 -3.39 7.40 10.08
C PHE A 149 -4.13 8.06 11.24
N GLU A 150 -4.76 7.27 12.12
CA GLU A 150 -5.48 7.80 13.28
C GLU A 150 -4.56 8.63 14.20
N PRO A 151 -3.44 8.09 14.71
CA PRO A 151 -2.61 8.87 15.63
C PRO A 151 -1.97 10.09 14.97
N PHE A 152 -1.61 10.04 13.67
CA PHE A 152 -1.16 11.23 12.95
C PHE A 152 -2.25 12.29 12.89
N THR A 153 -3.48 11.88 12.55
CA THR A 153 -4.60 12.81 12.41
C THR A 153 -4.97 13.46 13.73
N LEU A 154 -4.97 12.72 14.83
CA LEU A 154 -5.25 13.26 16.17
C LEU A 154 -4.16 14.25 16.61
N LEU A 155 -2.88 13.87 16.47
CA LEU A 155 -1.76 14.78 16.76
C LEU A 155 -1.81 16.03 15.87
N TYR A 156 -2.24 15.88 14.63
CA TYR A 156 -2.30 16.97 13.67
C TYR A 156 -3.37 18.00 14.03
N VAL A 157 -4.55 17.54 14.45
CA VAL A 157 -5.67 18.40 14.84
C VAL A 157 -5.43 19.07 16.20
N ASP A 158 -4.80 18.36 17.15
CA ASP A 158 -4.50 18.90 18.49
C ASP A 158 -3.46 20.03 18.48
N ASN A 159 -2.61 20.09 17.45
CA ASN A 159 -1.52 21.06 17.32
C ASN A 159 -1.87 22.30 16.45
N GLN A 160 -3.12 22.43 15.98
CA GLN A 160 -3.63 23.63 15.29
C GLN A 160 -4.24 24.64 16.26
#